data_AF-A0A433UFR9-F1
#
_entry.id   AF-A0A433UFR9-F1
#
_cell.length_a   1.000
_cell.length_b   1.000
_cell.length_c   1.000
_cell.angle_alpha   90.00
_cell.angle_beta   90.00
_cell.angle_gamma   90.00
#
_symmetry.space_group_name_H-M   'P 1'
#
loop_
_entity.id
_entity.type
_entity.pdbx_description
1 polymer ?
#
loop_
_entity_poly.entity_id
_entity_poly.type
_entity_poly.pdbx_seq_one_letter_code
_entity_poly.pdbx_strand_id
1 'polypeptide(L)'
;MGKESVKKIPPKAKLGDQIRSIADRLKQETEVQIKATSRILGAAAQISENHERLINEVVDMVEEDLEQKNQIYQRYIYTVHILKQQFQTLREAKAHFNLKVNSWESLANKLNESFCQNHISENEVKSESDLRIIDMRKVEQRPKTNGKITISLQPDVAEMFPTEEAVNEALRFLIRITNKNL
;
A
#
# COMPACT_ATOMS: atom_id res chain seq x y z
N MET A 1 -80.36 54.10 11.68
CA MET A 1 -80.46 52.63 11.58
C MET A 1 -79.12 52.07 11.14
N GLY A 2 -78.27 51.65 12.06
CA GLY A 2 -77.01 50.96 11.75
C GLY A 2 -77.07 49.56 12.36
N LYS A 3 -77.08 48.52 11.53
CA LYS A 3 -77.04 47.14 12.02
C LYS A 3 -75.58 46.72 12.19
N GLU A 4 -75.14 46.58 13.44
CA GLU A 4 -73.87 45.94 13.76
C GLU A 4 -73.88 44.49 13.28
N SER A 5 -72.89 44.17 12.46
CA SER A 5 -72.66 42.83 11.95
C SER A 5 -71.86 42.03 12.98
N VAL A 6 -72.54 41.17 13.72
CA VAL A 6 -71.93 40.26 14.69
C VAL A 6 -71.02 39.26 13.95
N LYS A 7 -69.70 39.42 14.09
CA LYS A 7 -68.70 38.46 13.63
C LYS A 7 -68.86 37.15 14.41
N LYS A 8 -69.36 36.09 13.76
CA LYS A 8 -69.33 34.71 14.29
C LYS A 8 -67.88 34.24 14.38
N ILE A 9 -67.42 33.97 15.61
CA ILE A 9 -66.14 33.33 15.90
C ILE A 9 -66.25 31.85 15.48
N PRO A 10 -65.27 31.29 14.73
CA PRO A 10 -65.34 29.90 14.30
C PRO A 10 -65.34 28.94 15.50
N PRO A 11 -66.08 27.82 15.43
CA PRO A 11 -66.12 26.84 16.51
C PRO A 11 -64.72 26.24 16.71
N LYS A 12 -64.22 26.27 17.96
CA LYS A 12 -62.95 25.64 18.33
C LYS A 12 -62.99 24.16 17.93
N ALA A 13 -61.94 23.69 17.25
CA ALA A 13 -61.81 22.29 16.85
C ALA A 13 -61.96 21.39 18.09
N LYS A 14 -62.84 20.39 17.99
CA LYS A 14 -63.07 19.46 19.09
C LYS A 14 -61.82 18.59 19.26
N LEU A 15 -61.56 18.16 20.49
CA LEU A 15 -60.40 17.32 20.83
C LEU A 15 -60.25 16.10 19.91
N GLY A 16 -61.37 15.48 19.51
CA GLY A 16 -61.38 14.35 18.58
C GLY A 16 -60.83 14.68 17.18
N ASP A 17 -61.06 15.88 16.68
CA ASP A 17 -60.55 16.32 15.37
C ASP A 17 -59.05 16.60 15.44
N GLN A 18 -58.57 17.12 16.58
CA GLN A 18 -57.14 17.26 16.85
C GLN A 18 -56.46 15.90 16.91
N ILE A 19 -57.03 14.93 17.63
CA ILE A 19 -56.50 13.56 17.70
C ILE A 19 -56.42 12.94 16.32
N ARG A 20 -57.47 13.08 15.50
CA ARG A 20 -57.49 12.56 14.12
C ARG A 20 -56.39 13.22 13.26
N SER A 21 -56.26 14.54 13.33
CA SER A 21 -55.21 15.26 12.58
C SER A 21 -53.79 14.86 12.99
N ILE A 22 -53.57 14.58 14.29
CA ILE A 22 -52.29 14.09 14.79
C ILE A 22 -52.01 12.68 14.26
N ALA A 23 -53.01 11.80 14.29
CA ALA A 23 -52.88 10.45 13.76
C ALA A 23 -52.58 10.45 12.26
N ASP A 24 -53.27 11.27 11.48
CA ASP A 24 -53.05 11.40 10.04
C ASP A 24 -51.64 11.91 9.75
N ARG A 25 -51.17 12.91 10.51
CA ARG A 25 -49.80 13.44 10.38
C ARG A 25 -48.75 12.38 10.72
N LEU A 26 -48.90 11.66 11.83
CA LEU A 26 -47.97 10.59 12.23
C LEU A 26 -47.92 9.47 11.18
N LYS A 27 -49.06 9.13 10.58
CA LYS A 27 -49.12 8.15 9.49
C LYS A 27 -48.34 8.65 8.27
N GLN A 28 -48.52 9.91 7.88
CA GLN A 28 -47.82 10.47 6.73
C GLN A 28 -46.30 10.58 6.97
N GLU A 29 -45.89 11.00 8.17
CA GLU A 29 -44.47 11.06 8.55
C GLU A 29 -43.81 9.67 8.52
N THR A 30 -44.49 8.63 9.02
CA THR A 30 -43.96 7.26 8.99
C THR A 30 -43.85 6.71 7.56
N GLU A 31 -44.83 6.98 6.69
CA GLU A 31 -44.74 6.61 5.27
C GLU A 31 -43.55 7.28 4.57
N VAL A 32 -43.30 8.57 4.84
CA VAL A 32 -42.14 9.30 4.30
C VAL A 32 -40.83 8.71 4.84
N GLN A 33 -40.77 8.39 6.13
CA GLN A 33 -39.59 7.76 6.74
C GLN A 33 -39.30 6.40 6.12
N ILE A 34 -40.31 5.52 5.98
CA ILE A 34 -40.16 4.19 5.36
C ILE A 34 -39.65 4.33 3.91
N LYS A 35 -40.15 5.32 3.17
CA LYS A 35 -39.68 5.60 1.80
C LYS A 35 -38.25 6.12 1.77
N ALA A 36 -37.86 6.97 2.73
CA ALA A 36 -36.50 7.48 2.82
C ALA A 36 -35.51 6.38 3.21
N THR A 37 -35.84 5.56 4.21
CA THR A 37 -34.98 4.46 4.68
C THR A 37 -34.82 3.38 3.62
N SER A 38 -35.89 2.99 2.92
CA SER A 38 -35.78 2.04 1.80
C SER A 38 -34.88 2.55 0.67
N ARG A 39 -34.94 3.84 0.34
CA ARG A 39 -34.05 4.44 -0.67
C ARG A 39 -32.60 4.45 -0.22
N ILE A 40 -32.32 4.79 1.04
CA ILE A 40 -30.97 4.76 1.61
C ILE A 40 -30.44 3.32 1.59
N LEU A 41 -31.24 2.34 2.00
CA LEU A 41 -30.85 0.93 2.00
C LEU A 41 -30.57 0.41 0.59
N GLY A 42 -31.40 0.79 -0.40
CA GLY A 42 -31.17 0.43 -1.80
C GLY A 42 -29.87 1.04 -2.34
N ALA A 43 -29.60 2.31 -2.05
CA ALA A 43 -28.33 2.95 -2.42
C ALA A 43 -27.13 2.29 -1.72
N ALA A 44 -27.26 1.96 -0.43
CA ALA A 44 -26.21 1.26 0.32
C ALA A 44 -25.93 -0.13 -0.26
N ALA A 45 -26.96 -0.87 -0.66
CA ALA A 45 -26.81 -2.17 -1.33
C ALA A 45 -26.04 -2.03 -2.64
N GLN A 46 -26.39 -1.03 -3.47
CA GLN A 46 -25.67 -0.75 -4.72
C GLN A 46 -24.21 -0.34 -4.47
N ILE A 47 -23.95 0.48 -3.46
CA ILE A 47 -22.58 0.86 -3.08
C ILE A 47 -21.79 -0.36 -2.64
N SER A 48 -22.39 -1.26 -1.85
CA SER A 48 -21.75 -2.50 -1.42
C SER A 48 -21.38 -3.39 -2.60
N GLU A 49 -22.28 -3.51 -3.59
CA GLU A 49 -22.02 -4.28 -4.81
C GLU A 49 -20.87 -3.65 -5.62
N ASN A 50 -20.86 -2.33 -5.75
CA ASN A 50 -19.78 -1.62 -6.43
C ASN A 50 -18.43 -1.82 -5.71
N HIS A 51 -18.43 -1.76 -4.37
CA HIS A 51 -17.22 -1.98 -3.57
C HIS A 51 -16.70 -3.40 -3.74
N GLU A 52 -17.56 -4.41 -3.70
CA GLU A 52 -17.15 -5.80 -3.93
C GLU A 52 -16.52 -5.97 -5.33
N ARG A 53 -17.10 -5.33 -6.34
CA ARG A 53 -16.54 -5.34 -7.70
C ARG A 53 -15.17 -4.69 -7.77
N LEU A 54 -15.01 -3.50 -7.18
CA LEU A 54 -13.74 -2.78 -7.15
C LEU A 54 -12.66 -3.57 -6.40
N ILE A 55 -13.03 -4.20 -5.29
CA ILE A 55 -12.12 -5.07 -4.54
C ILE A 55 -11.62 -6.19 -5.44
N ASN A 56 -12.52 -6.91 -6.11
CA ASN A 56 -12.14 -8.02 -6.98
C ASN A 56 -11.29 -7.57 -8.18
N GLU A 57 -11.65 -6.48 -8.85
CA GLU A 57 -10.89 -5.95 -9.99
C GLU A 57 -9.47 -5.52 -9.58
N VAL A 58 -9.33 -4.84 -8.44
CA VAL A 58 -8.02 -4.45 -7.92
C VAL A 58 -7.21 -5.66 -7.48
N VAL A 59 -7.84 -6.68 -6.88
CA VAL A 59 -7.18 -7.94 -6.52
C VAL A 59 -6.65 -8.62 -7.77
N ASP A 60 -7.47 -8.77 -8.80
CA ASP A 60 -7.08 -9.43 -10.06
C ASP A 60 -5.91 -8.69 -10.73
N MET A 61 -5.95 -7.35 -10.81
CA MET A 61 -4.86 -6.57 -11.39
C MET A 61 -3.57 -6.64 -10.56
N VAL A 62 -3.68 -6.57 -9.22
CA VAL A 62 -2.49 -6.67 -8.34
C VAL A 62 -1.89 -8.06 -8.38
N GLU A 63 -2.73 -9.10 -8.40
CA GLU A 63 -2.28 -10.49 -8.51
C GLU A 63 -1.60 -10.72 -9.87
N GLU A 64 -2.17 -10.23 -10.96
CA GLU A 64 -1.54 -10.29 -12.29
C GLU A 64 -0.19 -9.55 -12.32
N ASP A 65 -0.11 -8.34 -11.78
CA ASP A 65 1.15 -7.57 -11.71
C ASP A 65 2.23 -8.29 -10.90
N LEU A 66 1.85 -8.92 -9.80
CA LEU A 66 2.76 -9.71 -8.96
C LEU A 66 3.19 -11.00 -9.67
N GLU A 67 2.27 -11.70 -10.34
CA GLU A 67 2.54 -12.90 -11.12
C GLU A 67 3.49 -12.58 -12.29
N GLN A 68 3.24 -11.50 -13.02
CA GLN A 68 4.13 -11.02 -14.09
C GLN A 68 5.52 -10.72 -13.54
N LYS A 69 5.63 -9.99 -12.42
CA LYS A 69 6.92 -9.75 -11.76
C LYS A 69 7.60 -11.06 -11.37
N ASN A 70 6.88 -11.99 -10.73
CA ASN A 70 7.45 -13.26 -10.30
C ASN A 70 7.91 -14.12 -11.48
N GLN A 71 7.16 -14.16 -12.58
CA GLN A 71 7.58 -14.82 -13.82
C GLN A 71 8.80 -14.14 -14.44
N ILE A 72 8.88 -12.80 -14.42
CA ILE A 72 10.09 -12.06 -14.82
C ILE A 72 11.25 -12.40 -13.88
N TYR A 73 11.08 -12.54 -12.57
CA TYR A 73 12.19 -12.94 -11.71
C TYR A 73 12.59 -14.40 -11.93
N GLN A 74 11.64 -15.33 -12.06
CA GLN A 74 11.92 -16.75 -12.27
C GLN A 74 12.51 -17.06 -13.64
N ARG A 75 12.14 -16.33 -14.68
CA ARG A 75 12.68 -16.49 -16.04
C ARG A 75 14.16 -16.10 -16.15
N TYR A 76 14.67 -15.30 -15.21
CA TYR A 76 16.02 -14.74 -15.26
C TYR A 76 16.94 -15.25 -14.14
N ILE A 77 16.48 -16.17 -13.29
CA ILE A 77 17.36 -16.85 -12.32
C ILE A 77 18.00 -18.05 -13.02
N TYR A 78 19.28 -17.90 -13.37
CA TYR A 78 20.10 -18.99 -13.85
C TYR A 78 20.45 -19.94 -12.70
N THR A 79 19.83 -21.12 -12.70
CA THR A 79 20.23 -22.24 -11.85
C THR A 79 21.26 -23.11 -12.57
N VAL A 80 22.16 -23.77 -11.83
CA VAL A 80 23.18 -24.67 -12.40
C VAL A 80 22.57 -25.73 -13.33
N HIS A 81 21.39 -26.24 -13.00
CA HIS A 81 20.69 -27.25 -13.80
C HIS A 81 20.28 -26.71 -15.18
N ILE A 82 19.67 -25.52 -15.25
CA ILE A 82 19.24 -24.94 -16.53
C ILE A 82 20.43 -24.55 -17.41
N LEU A 83 21.54 -24.10 -16.81
CA LEU A 83 22.78 -23.80 -17.54
C LEU A 83 23.42 -25.04 -18.14
N LYS A 84 23.38 -26.18 -17.43
CA LYS A 84 23.86 -27.47 -17.94
C LYS A 84 22.94 -28.06 -18.99
N GLN A 85 21.64 -27.74 -18.95
CA GLN A 85 20.69 -28.14 -19.98
C GLN A 85 20.88 -27.34 -21.27
N GLN A 86 21.21 -26.04 -21.17
CA GLN A 86 21.45 -25.17 -22.31
C GLN A 86 22.85 -25.33 -22.93
N PHE A 87 23.86 -25.60 -22.11
CA PHE A 87 25.25 -25.76 -22.54
C PHE A 87 25.82 -27.07 -22.02
N GLN A 88 26.31 -27.92 -22.93
CA GLN A 88 26.82 -29.24 -22.54
C GLN A 88 28.15 -29.14 -21.80
N THR A 89 28.93 -28.07 -22.03
CA THR A 89 30.21 -27.87 -21.35
C THR A 89 30.36 -26.47 -20.76
N LEU A 90 31.11 -26.37 -19.66
CA LEU A 90 31.38 -25.09 -19.01
C LEU A 90 32.21 -24.16 -19.91
N ARG A 91 33.05 -24.71 -20.77
CA ARG A 91 33.89 -23.94 -21.71
C ARG A 91 33.03 -23.21 -22.75
N GLU A 92 32.00 -23.88 -23.24
CA GLU A 92 31.04 -23.32 -24.19
C GLU A 92 30.21 -22.20 -23.57
N ALA A 93 29.66 -22.44 -22.37
CA ALA A 93 28.93 -21.42 -21.63
C ALA A 93 29.81 -20.19 -21.32
N LYS A 94 31.07 -20.41 -20.91
CA LYS A 94 32.05 -19.33 -20.69
C LYS A 94 32.31 -18.50 -21.93
N ALA A 95 32.40 -19.13 -23.10
CA ALA A 95 32.62 -18.45 -24.36
C ALA A 95 31.39 -17.63 -24.77
N HIS A 96 30.19 -18.19 -24.58
CA HIS A 96 28.93 -17.53 -24.89
C HIS A 96 28.72 -16.24 -24.08
N PHE A 97 28.95 -16.29 -22.77
CA PHE A 97 28.79 -15.13 -21.88
C PHE A 97 30.06 -14.28 -21.75
N ASN A 98 31.17 -14.71 -22.34
CA ASN A 98 32.49 -14.09 -22.23
C ASN A 98 32.94 -13.86 -20.77
N LEU A 99 32.63 -14.81 -19.87
CA LEU A 99 32.90 -14.71 -18.43
C LEU A 99 34.06 -15.62 -18.00
N LYS A 100 34.99 -15.06 -17.22
CA LYS A 100 36.05 -15.81 -16.53
C LYS A 100 35.49 -16.36 -15.22
N VAL A 101 35.06 -17.62 -15.25
CA VAL A 101 34.60 -18.37 -14.05
C VAL A 101 35.35 -19.69 -13.95
N ASN A 102 35.28 -20.35 -12.80
CA ASN A 102 35.96 -21.63 -12.53
C ASN A 102 34.97 -22.78 -12.25
N SER A 103 33.75 -22.49 -11.81
CA SER A 103 32.66 -23.45 -11.57
C SER A 103 31.35 -23.02 -12.24
N TRP A 104 30.42 -23.96 -12.43
CA TRP A 104 29.05 -23.68 -12.87
C TRP A 104 28.27 -22.83 -11.85
N GLU A 105 28.54 -23.01 -10.55
CA GLU A 105 27.94 -22.22 -9.49
C GLU A 105 28.37 -20.75 -9.57
N SER A 106 29.67 -20.50 -9.80
CA SER A 106 30.17 -19.14 -10.02
C SER A 106 29.66 -18.53 -11.32
N LEU A 107 29.37 -19.34 -12.35
CA LEU A 107 28.72 -18.85 -13.57
C LEU A 107 27.27 -18.42 -13.28
N ALA A 108 26.50 -19.28 -12.61
CA ALA A 108 25.12 -19.01 -12.21
C ALA A 108 25.03 -17.74 -11.35
N ASN A 109 25.84 -17.66 -10.28
CA ASN A 109 25.84 -16.51 -9.40
C ASN A 109 26.24 -15.23 -10.14
N LYS A 110 27.27 -15.28 -11.00
CA LYS A 110 27.70 -14.10 -11.75
C LYS A 110 26.68 -13.63 -12.79
N LEU A 111 25.98 -14.55 -13.44
CA LEU A 111 24.89 -14.21 -14.36
C LEU A 111 23.71 -13.59 -13.59
N ASN A 112 23.35 -14.16 -12.44
CA ASN A 112 22.30 -13.64 -11.57
C ASN A 112 22.67 -12.25 -11.02
N GLU A 113 23.92 -12.06 -10.56
CA GLU A 113 24.45 -10.76 -10.09
C GLU A 113 24.46 -9.71 -11.21
N SER A 114 24.94 -10.07 -12.40
CA SER A 114 25.01 -9.14 -13.55
C SER A 114 23.62 -8.77 -14.07
N PHE A 115 22.65 -9.70 -14.02
CA PHE A 115 21.26 -9.44 -14.42
C PHE A 115 20.53 -8.54 -13.41
N CYS A 116 20.76 -8.73 -12.11
CA CYS A 116 20.22 -7.86 -11.07
C CYS A 116 20.72 -6.41 -11.20
N GLN A 117 21.90 -6.17 -11.78
CA GLN A 117 22.43 -4.82 -12.00
C GLN A 117 21.83 -4.10 -13.22
N ASN A 118 21.44 -4.84 -14.27
CA ASN A 118 20.93 -4.24 -15.51
C ASN A 118 19.43 -3.93 -15.46
N HIS A 119 18.62 -4.71 -14.73
CA HIS A 119 17.18 -4.51 -14.68
C HIS A 119 16.73 -3.36 -13.73
N ILE A 120 17.65 -2.84 -12.90
CA ILE A 120 17.43 -1.63 -12.10
C ILE A 120 17.55 -0.37 -12.97
N SER A 121 18.19 -0.45 -14.15
CA SER A 121 18.54 0.74 -14.93
C SER A 121 17.53 1.14 -15.99
N GLU A 122 16.66 0.23 -16.46
CA GLU A 122 15.77 0.52 -17.60
C GLU A 122 14.29 0.78 -17.23
N ASN A 123 13.86 0.52 -15.98
CA ASN A 123 12.44 0.72 -15.59
C ASN A 123 12.21 1.54 -14.29
N GLU A 124 13.23 2.15 -13.68
CA GLU A 124 13.06 2.94 -12.45
C GLU A 124 13.38 4.43 -12.66
N VAL A 125 12.54 5.10 -13.46
CA VAL A 125 12.18 6.49 -13.15
C VAL A 125 10.78 6.43 -12.54
N LYS A 126 10.72 6.59 -11.22
CA LYS A 126 9.55 6.55 -10.32
C LYS A 126 9.12 5.16 -9.84
N SER A 127 9.74 4.71 -8.76
CA SER A 127 9.05 4.67 -7.47
C SER A 127 10.02 4.18 -6.41
N GLU A 128 10.22 5.03 -5.41
CA GLU A 128 10.23 4.64 -4.00
C GLU A 128 11.25 3.57 -3.57
N SER A 129 12.34 4.10 -3.00
CA SER A 129 12.90 3.73 -1.69
C SER A 129 13.06 2.23 -1.34
N ASP A 130 14.32 1.96 -0.98
CA ASP A 130 14.75 0.89 -0.08
C ASP A 130 14.69 -0.52 -0.63
N LEU A 131 15.87 -1.00 -1.04
CA LEU A 131 16.48 -2.26 -0.57
C LEU A 131 17.77 -2.48 -1.38
N ARG A 132 18.79 -1.64 -1.15
CA ARG A 132 20.15 -1.96 -1.59
C ARG A 132 20.94 -2.46 -0.39
N ILE A 133 20.93 -3.77 -0.20
CA ILE A 133 21.98 -4.46 0.55
C ILE A 133 23.25 -4.27 -0.30
N ILE A 134 23.98 -3.18 -0.05
CA ILE A 134 25.28 -2.93 -0.66
C ILE A 134 26.33 -3.60 0.21
N ASP A 135 26.79 -4.75 -0.27
CA ASP A 135 28.02 -5.39 0.14
C ASP A 135 29.21 -4.49 -0.24
N MET A 136 29.65 -3.63 0.70
CA MET A 136 30.80 -2.74 0.49
C MET A 136 32.10 -3.45 0.87
N ARG A 137 32.78 -3.98 -0.14
CA ARG A 137 34.24 -4.20 -0.05
C ARG A 137 34.96 -3.06 -0.77
N LYS A 138 35.69 -2.26 0.02
CA LYS A 138 36.94 -1.54 -0.29
C LYS A 138 36.84 -0.02 -0.57
N VAL A 139 37.17 0.79 0.45
CA VAL A 139 38.17 1.87 0.34
C VAL A 139 38.93 1.96 1.67
N GLU A 140 40.25 1.81 1.60
CA GLU A 140 41.19 2.01 2.70
C GLU A 140 41.38 3.51 2.97
N GLN A 141 41.31 3.92 4.23
CA GLN A 141 42.19 4.94 4.84
C GLN A 141 41.89 5.00 6.35
N ARG A 142 42.83 4.51 7.17
CA ARG A 142 42.87 4.87 8.59
C ARG A 142 43.48 6.27 8.71
N PRO A 143 42.95 7.09 9.63
CA PRO A 143 43.77 7.47 10.76
C PRO A 143 43.10 7.11 12.09
N LYS A 144 43.94 6.83 13.08
CA LYS A 144 43.53 6.51 14.46
C LYS A 144 42.85 7.73 15.09
N THR A 145 41.57 7.64 15.43
CA THR A 145 40.93 8.51 16.42
C THR A 145 39.95 7.71 17.26
N ASN A 146 40.34 7.48 18.51
CA ASN A 146 39.53 7.26 19.71
C ASN A 146 38.08 6.79 19.50
N GLY A 147 37.84 5.47 19.57
CA GLY A 147 36.62 4.82 20.10
C GLY A 147 35.23 5.33 19.68
N LYS A 148 35.09 6.22 18.70
CA LYS A 148 33.83 6.84 18.30
C LYS A 148 33.40 6.20 16.99
N ILE A 149 32.39 5.34 17.06
CA ILE A 149 31.73 4.75 15.90
C ILE A 149 31.14 5.92 15.11
N THR A 150 31.64 6.15 13.89
CA THR A 150 31.13 7.20 13.00
C THR A 150 30.07 6.56 12.10
N ILE A 151 28.82 7.02 12.23
CA ILE A 151 27.69 6.53 11.44
C ILE A 151 27.40 7.57 10.36
N SER A 152 27.33 7.14 9.10
CA SER A 152 26.95 7.99 7.98
C SER A 152 25.44 7.88 7.76
N LEU A 153 24.74 9.01 7.78
CA LEU A 153 23.30 9.09 7.48
C LEU A 153 23.09 9.58 6.04
N GLN A 154 21.96 9.20 5.45
CA GLN A 154 21.55 9.76 4.16
C GLN A 154 21.09 11.22 4.33
N PRO A 155 21.13 12.06 3.28
CA PRO A 155 20.87 13.50 3.38
C PRO A 155 19.49 13.87 3.93
N ASP A 156 18.46 13.11 3.53
CA ASP A 156 17.08 13.22 4.00
C ASP A 156 16.93 12.83 5.48
N VAL A 157 17.60 11.75 5.89
CA VAL A 157 17.62 11.33 7.30
C VAL A 157 18.38 12.32 8.18
N ALA A 158 19.47 12.90 7.66
CA ALA A 158 20.22 13.94 8.35
C ALA A 158 19.45 15.27 8.44
N GLU A 159 18.59 15.56 7.46
CA GLU A 159 17.65 16.69 7.51
C GLU A 159 16.58 16.46 8.60
N MET A 160 16.02 15.25 8.68
CA MET A 160 14.98 14.93 9.65
C MET A 160 15.51 14.73 11.08
N PHE A 161 16.75 14.23 11.21
CA PHE A 161 17.44 14.04 12.49
C PHE A 161 18.78 14.80 12.49
N PRO A 162 18.74 16.13 12.69
CA PRO A 162 19.93 16.98 12.58
C PRO A 162 20.94 16.81 13.72
N THR A 163 20.61 16.02 14.76
CA THR A 163 21.46 15.84 15.95
C THR A 163 21.66 14.35 16.28
N GLU A 164 22.82 14.02 16.84
CA GLU A 164 23.17 12.65 17.26
C GLU A 164 22.20 12.15 18.36
N GLU A 165 21.76 13.05 19.24
CA GLU A 165 20.80 12.75 20.31
C GLU A 165 19.43 12.31 19.76
N ALA A 166 18.92 12.98 18.72
CA ALA A 166 17.62 12.65 18.13
C ALA A 166 17.63 11.27 17.47
N VAL A 167 18.72 10.92 16.77
CA VAL A 167 18.92 9.59 16.18
C VAL A 167 18.97 8.52 17.26
N ASN A 168 19.72 8.77 18.33
CA ASN A 168 19.88 7.81 19.42
C ASN A 168 18.57 7.54 20.16
N GLU A 169 17.74 8.56 20.39
CA GLU A 169 16.43 8.38 21.02
C GLU A 169 15.44 7.64 20.10
N ALA A 170 15.45 7.92 18.79
CA ALA A 170 14.63 7.17 17.83
C ALA A 170 15.00 5.68 17.81
N LEU A 171 16.30 5.36 17.78
CA LEU A 171 16.78 3.97 17.81
C LEU A 171 16.43 3.28 19.14
N ARG A 172 16.58 3.97 20.28
CA ARG A 172 16.17 3.44 21.59
C ARG A 172 14.67 3.20 21.68
N PHE A 173 13.87 4.10 21.10
CA PHE A 173 12.43 3.95 21.04
C PHE A 173 12.03 2.71 20.22
N LEU A 174 12.66 2.53 19.06
CA LEU A 174 12.46 1.35 18.22
C LEU A 174 12.79 0.06 18.98
N ILE A 175 13.97 -0.01 19.61
CA ILE A 175 14.37 -1.16 20.45
C ILE A 175 13.37 -1.41 21.59
N ARG A 176 12.85 -0.35 22.22
CA ARG A 176 11.85 -0.46 23.29
C ARG A 176 10.53 -1.03 22.78
N ILE A 177 10.08 -0.65 21.59
CA ILE A 177 8.86 -1.18 20.98
C ILE A 177 9.06 -2.64 20.59
N THR A 178 10.16 -2.97 19.92
CA THR A 178 10.42 -4.33 19.46
C THR A 178 10.57 -5.31 20.62
N ASN A 179 11.21 -4.90 21.72
CA ASN A 179 11.40 -5.74 22.90
C ASN A 179 10.16 -5.83 23.82
N LYS A 180 9.13 -4.99 23.61
CA LYS A 180 7.85 -5.09 24.33
C LYS A 180 6.84 -6.02 23.65
N ASN A 181 7.10 -6.38 22.39
CA ASN A 181 6.25 -7.27 21.58
C ASN A 181 6.83 -8.68 21.42
N LEU A 182 7.86 -9.01 22.22
CA LEU A 182 8.45 -10.34 22.41
C LEU A 182 8.15 -10.81 23.84
#